data_AF-A0A267DRH2-F1
#
_entry.id   AF-A0A267DRH2-F1
#
_cell.length_a   1.000
_cell.length_b   1.000
_cell.length_c   1.000
_cell.angle_alpha   90.00
_cell.angle_beta   90.00
_cell.angle_gamma   90.00
#
_symmetry.space_group_name_H-M   'P 1'
#
loop_
_entity.id
_entity.type
_entity.pdbx_description
1 polymer ?
#
loop_
_entity_poly.entity_id
_entity_poly.type
_entity_poly.pdbx_seq_one_letter_code
_entity_poly.pdbx_strand_id
1 'polypeptide(L)'
;MRVALLLLVLGASMLTAEAIQCYTCTLCSETFDRSEVSVATGCTYCGKSKALSIVSRTCLSICTQATDSDGNGLHCCQGDKCNSGERLRGLSWLLLLLPAAALAAISCRQ
;
A
#
# COMPACT_ATOMS: atom_id res chain seq x y z
N MET A 1 33.72 21.26 -12.03
CA MET A 1 33.22 21.18 -10.64
C MET A 1 31.70 21.13 -10.46
N ARG A 2 30.86 21.48 -11.46
CA ARG A 2 29.39 21.41 -11.30
C ARG A 2 28.79 20.01 -11.45
N VAL A 3 29.44 19.13 -12.23
CA VAL A 3 28.99 17.75 -12.45
C VAL A 3 29.17 16.86 -11.21
N ALA A 4 30.24 17.07 -10.44
CA ALA A 4 30.49 16.34 -9.20
C ALA A 4 29.44 16.65 -8.11
N LEU A 5 28.94 17.89 -8.04
CA LEU A 5 27.87 18.27 -7.12
C LEU A 5 26.53 17.61 -7.51
N LEU A 6 26.24 17.50 -8.80
CA LEU A 6 25.02 16.83 -9.29
C LEU A 6 24.99 15.33 -8.96
N LEU A 7 26.14 14.66 -9.08
CA LEU A 7 26.27 13.23 -8.73
C LEU A 7 26.12 12.97 -7.21
N LEU A 8 26.55 13.90 -6.36
CA LEU A 8 26.37 13.83 -4.90
C LEU A 8 24.89 13.99 -4.49
N VAL A 9 24.12 14.83 -5.18
CA VAL A 9 22.68 15.00 -4.91
C VAL A 9 21.86 13.80 -5.41
N LEU A 10 22.27 13.17 -6.52
CA LEU A 10 21.62 11.96 -7.06
C LEU A 10 21.88 10.70 -6.22
N GLY A 11 23.00 10.64 -5.49
CA GLY A 11 23.34 9.51 -4.60
C GLY A 11 22.64 9.52 -3.23
N ALA A 12 22.03 10.65 -2.83
CA ALA A 12 21.35 10.79 -1.54
C ALA A 12 19.89 10.27 -1.55
N SER A 13 19.34 9.97 -2.73
CA SER A 13 18.05 9.32 -2.89
C SER A 13 18.15 7.80 -2.68
N MET A 14 18.93 7.36 -1.69
CA MET A 14 18.86 5.98 -1.25
C MET A 14 17.48 5.81 -0.64
N LEU A 15 16.58 5.18 -1.40
CA LEU A 15 15.25 4.73 -1.01
C LEU A 15 15.32 4.20 0.43
N THR A 16 14.95 5.02 1.41
CA THR A 16 14.57 4.51 2.72
C THR A 16 13.26 3.80 2.47
N ALA A 17 13.33 2.49 2.21
CA ALA A 17 12.16 1.64 2.30
C ALA A 17 11.70 1.73 3.75
N GLU A 18 10.77 2.64 4.04
CA GLU A 18 10.16 2.73 5.36
C GLU A 18 9.56 1.35 5.66
N ALA A 19 10.05 0.75 6.73
CA ALA A 19 9.49 -0.49 7.23
C ALA A 19 8.02 -0.23 7.63
N ILE A 20 7.10 -0.94 7.00
CA ILE A 20 5.66 -0.80 7.25
C ILE A 20 5.21 -1.77 8.35
N GLN A 21 4.04 -1.48 8.93
CA GLN A 21 3.33 -2.39 9.82
C GLN A 21 2.34 -3.24 9.03
N CYS A 22 2.20 -4.53 9.34
CA CYS A 22 1.24 -5.41 8.70
C CYS A 22 0.40 -6.15 9.72
N TYR A 23 -0.84 -6.50 9.38
CA TYR A 23 -1.59 -7.47 10.16
C TYR A 23 -1.05 -8.87 9.93
N THR A 24 -1.04 -9.69 10.97
CA THR A 24 -0.64 -11.09 10.91
C THR A 24 -1.67 -11.98 11.58
N CYS A 25 -2.08 -13.04 10.89
CA CYS A 25 -2.94 -14.09 11.41
C CYS A 25 -2.78 -15.35 10.56
N THR A 26 -3.05 -16.50 11.17
CA THR A 26 -3.08 -17.80 10.49
C THR A 26 -4.49 -18.34 10.62
N LEU A 27 -5.08 -18.76 9.50
CA LEU A 27 -6.45 -19.30 9.46
C LEU A 27 -7.52 -18.37 10.07
N CYS A 28 -7.43 -17.07 9.77
CA CYS A 28 -8.40 -16.07 10.17
C CYS A 28 -9.54 -15.96 9.15
N SER A 29 -10.63 -15.35 9.58
CA SER A 29 -11.79 -15.03 8.77
C SER A 29 -11.41 -14.16 7.56
N GLU A 30 -12.08 -14.37 6.43
CA GLU A 30 -11.89 -13.56 5.23
C GLU A 30 -12.27 -12.10 5.47
N THR A 31 -13.41 -11.89 6.14
CA THR A 31 -13.80 -10.62 6.73
C THR A 31 -12.82 -10.26 7.83
N PHE A 32 -12.32 -9.03 7.80
CA PHE A 32 -11.35 -8.56 8.79
C PHE A 32 -11.99 -8.46 10.17
N ASP A 33 -11.49 -9.25 11.11
CA ASP A 33 -11.74 -9.09 12.54
C ASP A 33 -10.43 -8.68 13.25
N ARG A 34 -10.50 -7.59 14.02
CA ARG A 34 -9.38 -7.12 14.83
C ARG A 34 -9.02 -8.11 15.94
N SER A 35 -9.97 -8.91 16.43
CA SER A 35 -9.75 -9.88 17.50
C SER A 35 -8.86 -11.05 17.07
N GLU A 36 -8.82 -11.35 15.77
CA GLU A 36 -8.10 -12.49 15.19
C GLU A 36 -6.68 -12.14 14.71
N VAL A 37 -6.29 -10.86 14.75
CA VAL A 37 -5.04 -10.38 14.14
C VAL A 37 -4.08 -9.78 15.15
N SER A 38 -2.79 -10.01 14.91
CA SER A 38 -1.69 -9.28 15.53
C SER A 38 -1.09 -8.27 14.56
N VAL A 39 -0.21 -7.39 15.05
CA VAL A 39 0.54 -6.45 14.20
C VAL A 39 2.02 -6.82 14.23
N ALA A 40 2.61 -6.98 13.05
CA ALA A 40 4.05 -7.08 12.86
C ALA A 40 4.59 -5.75 12.32
N THR A 41 5.79 -5.38 12.74
CA THR A 41 6.53 -4.21 12.25
C THR A 41 7.77 -4.68 11.47
N GLY A 42 8.45 -3.79 10.76
CA GLY A 42 9.66 -4.18 10.02
C GLY A 42 9.38 -4.78 8.64
N CYS A 43 8.15 -4.69 8.13
CA CYS A 43 7.76 -5.36 6.89
C CYS A 43 8.13 -4.52 5.66
N THR A 44 8.38 -5.18 4.53
CA THR A 44 8.50 -4.51 3.23
C THR A 44 7.17 -4.55 2.47
N TYR A 45 6.43 -5.66 2.63
CA TYR A 45 5.12 -5.89 2.04
C TYR A 45 4.20 -6.55 3.08
N CYS A 46 2.91 -6.25 2.97
CA CYS A 46 1.88 -6.99 3.69
C CYS A 46 1.24 -8.01 2.75
N GLY A 47 1.20 -9.27 3.16
CA GLY A 47 0.56 -10.37 2.45
C GLY A 47 -0.84 -10.68 2.99
N LYS A 48 -1.74 -11.10 2.09
CA LYS A 48 -3.03 -11.73 2.36
C LYS A 48 -3.12 -12.97 1.45
N SER A 49 -3.00 -14.15 2.02
CA SER A 49 -3.22 -15.42 1.33
C SER A 49 -4.66 -15.87 1.54
N LYS A 50 -5.35 -16.31 0.49
CA LYS A 50 -6.71 -16.85 0.55
C LYS A 50 -6.74 -18.27 -0.05
N ALA A 51 -7.42 -19.19 0.62
CA ALA A 51 -7.78 -20.50 0.08
C ALA A 51 -9.13 -20.94 0.65
N LEU A 52 -10.13 -21.17 -0.22
CA LEU A 52 -11.45 -21.69 0.18
C LEU A 52 -12.07 -20.92 1.37
N SER A 53 -12.03 -19.58 1.31
CA SER A 53 -12.50 -18.62 2.34
C SER A 53 -11.71 -18.58 3.65
N ILE A 54 -10.61 -19.31 3.76
CA ILE A 54 -9.67 -19.17 4.86
C ILE A 54 -8.58 -18.19 4.45
N VAL A 55 -8.27 -17.23 5.32
CA VAL A 55 -7.24 -16.21 5.07
C VAL A 55 -6.07 -16.38 6.02
N SER A 56 -4.87 -16.06 5.54
CA SER A 56 -3.70 -15.81 6.37
C SER A 56 -3.09 -14.47 5.99
N ARG A 57 -2.69 -13.68 6.99
CA ARG A 57 -2.09 -12.35 6.80
C ARG A 57 -0.65 -12.41 7.29
N THR A 58 0.28 -11.86 6.53
CA THR A 58 1.72 -12.04 6.78
C THR A 58 2.53 -10.77 6.54
N CYS A 59 3.61 -10.64 7.29
CA CYS A 59 4.68 -9.68 7.06
C CYS A 59 5.71 -10.31 6.12
N LEU A 60 6.01 -9.65 5.01
CA LEU A 60 6.86 -10.21 3.95
C LEU A 60 8.02 -9.27 3.61
N SER A 61 9.20 -9.85 3.39
CA SER A 61 10.37 -9.15 2.84
C SER A 61 10.34 -9.10 1.31
N ILE A 62 9.74 -10.11 0.69
CA ILE A 62 9.57 -10.25 -0.76
C ILE A 62 8.13 -10.71 -1.00
N CYS A 63 7.50 -10.20 -2.06
CA CYS A 63 6.21 -10.71 -2.50
C CYS A 63 6.21 -11.10 -3.98
N THR A 64 5.72 -12.31 -4.26
CA THR A 64 5.33 -12.75 -5.60
C THR A 64 3.82 -12.96 -5.63
N GLN A 65 3.09 -11.96 -6.12
CA GLN A 65 1.63 -12.01 -6.22
C GLN A 65 1.20 -13.08 -7.21
N ALA A 66 0.30 -13.97 -6.79
CA ALA A 66 -0.29 -14.99 -7.64
C ALA A 66 -1.71 -15.27 -7.12
N THR A 67 -2.71 -15.09 -7.97
CA THR A 67 -4.11 -15.37 -7.64
C THR A 67 -4.80 -16.09 -8.80
N ASP A 68 -5.69 -17.03 -8.50
CA ASP A 68 -6.57 -17.66 -9.49
C ASP A 68 -7.79 -16.80 -9.84
N SER A 69 -8.69 -17.33 -10.66
CA SER A 69 -9.93 -16.65 -11.08
C SER A 69 -10.92 -16.43 -9.94
N ASP A 70 -10.83 -17.21 -8.86
CA ASP A 70 -11.71 -17.14 -7.69
C ASP A 70 -11.11 -16.24 -6.58
N GLY A 71 -9.93 -15.67 -6.84
CA GLY A 71 -9.20 -14.81 -5.91
C GLY A 71 -8.46 -15.57 -4.81
N ASN A 72 -8.31 -16.90 -4.92
CA ASN A 72 -7.40 -17.64 -4.04
C ASN A 72 -5.96 -17.38 -4.46
N GLY A 73 -5.05 -17.45 -3.50
CA GLY A 73 -3.63 -17.17 -3.69
C GLY A 73 -3.15 -15.99 -2.84
N LEU A 74 -1.97 -15.46 -3.17
CA LEU A 74 -1.30 -14.41 -2.41
C LEU A 74 -1.54 -13.04 -3.04
N HIS A 75 -2.27 -12.18 -2.33
CA HIS A 75 -2.32 -10.75 -2.59
C HIS A 75 -1.31 -10.01 -1.71
N CYS A 76 -0.71 -8.95 -2.25
CA CYS A 76 0.25 -8.13 -1.52
C CYS A 76 -0.02 -6.65 -1.73
N CYS A 77 0.35 -5.88 -0.72
CA CYS A 77 0.29 -4.43 -0.76
C CYS A 77 1.47 -3.84 0.03
N GLN A 78 1.74 -2.57 -0.25
CA GLN A 78 2.67 -1.75 0.51
C GLN A 78 1.90 -0.62 1.18
N GLY A 79 2.30 -0.27 2.40
CA GLY A 79 1.64 0.70 3.27
C GLY A 79 1.15 0.07 4.57
N ASP A 80 1.11 0.89 5.62
CA ASP A 80 0.73 0.43 6.95
C ASP A 80 -0.64 -0.24 6.95
N LYS A 81 -0.66 -1.48 7.44
CA LYS A 81 -1.87 -2.26 7.74
C LYS A 81 -2.78 -2.41 6.51
N CYS A 82 -2.19 -2.33 5.31
CA CYS A 82 -2.89 -2.36 4.03
C CYS A 82 -3.55 -3.72 3.75
N ASN A 83 -3.08 -4.78 4.40
CA ASN A 83 -3.67 -6.11 4.36
C ASN A 83 -4.79 -6.28 5.39
N SER A 84 -5.62 -5.25 5.64
CA SER A 84 -6.86 -5.39 6.41
C SER A 84 -8.01 -5.82 5.51
N GLY A 85 -8.26 -5.06 4.44
CA GLY A 85 -9.46 -5.22 3.62
C GLY A 85 -9.39 -6.22 2.48
N GLU A 86 -10.57 -6.54 1.96
CA GLU A 86 -10.84 -6.74 0.53
C GLU A 86 -10.62 -5.36 -0.12
N ARG A 87 -9.56 -5.13 -0.90
CA ARG A 87 -9.34 -3.80 -1.50
C ARG A 87 -10.53 -3.46 -2.40
N LEU A 88 -11.34 -2.48 -1.99
CA LEU A 88 -12.17 -1.70 -2.90
C LEU A 88 -11.24 -1.12 -3.97
N ARG A 89 -11.17 -1.80 -5.12
CA ARG A 89 -10.50 -1.29 -6.31
C ARG A 89 -11.10 0.09 -6.62
N GLY A 90 -10.30 1.15 -6.55
CA GLY A 90 -10.44 2.25 -7.51
C GLY A 90 -11.02 3.60 -7.08
N LEU A 91 -10.85 4.08 -5.83
CA LEU A 91 -11.27 5.48 -5.51
C LEU A 91 -10.20 6.36 -4.85
N SER A 92 -9.02 5.84 -4.51
CA SER A 92 -8.03 6.64 -3.77
C SER A 92 -7.25 7.65 -4.61
N TRP A 93 -7.29 7.57 -5.95
CA TRP A 93 -6.44 8.43 -6.82
C TRP A 93 -7.22 9.54 -7.56
N LEU A 94 -8.57 9.53 -7.51
CA LEU A 94 -9.40 10.56 -8.15
C LEU A 94 -9.60 11.81 -7.27
N LEU A 95 -9.28 11.76 -5.97
CA LEU A 95 -9.46 12.90 -5.05
C LEU A 95 -8.24 13.82 -4.95
N LEU A 96 -7.10 13.46 -5.55
CA LEU A 96 -5.87 14.28 -5.53
C LEU A 96 -5.71 15.20 -6.76
N LEU A 97 -6.65 15.17 -7.71
CA LEU A 97 -6.65 16.02 -8.92
C LEU A 97 -7.57 17.25 -8.83
N LEU A 98 -8.07 17.59 -7.63
CA LEU A 98 -8.80 18.84 -7.40
C LEU A 98 -7.91 19.87 -6.68
N PRO A 99 -6.97 20.48 -7.40
CA PRO A 99 -6.75 21.92 -7.22
C PRO A 99 -6.66 22.66 -8.57
N ALA A 100 -7.16 23.90 -8.57
CA ALA A 100 -6.95 24.96 -9.59
C ALA A 100 -8.03 25.19 -10.69
N ALA A 101 -9.32 25.03 -10.40
CA ALA A 101 -10.38 25.66 -11.23
C ALA A 101 -11.16 26.79 -10.51
N ALA A 102 -10.74 27.21 -9.32
CA ALA A 102 -11.49 28.18 -8.50
C ALA A 102 -10.88 29.60 -8.43
N LEU A 103 -9.94 29.97 -9.31
CA LEU A 103 -9.32 31.32 -9.28
C LEU A 103 -9.53 32.18 -10.53
N ALA A 104 -10.34 31.76 -11.51
CA ALA A 104 -10.60 32.56 -12.72
C ALA A 104 -11.94 33.32 -12.73
N ALA A 105 -12.62 33.49 -11.59
CA ALA A 105 -13.92 34.17 -11.53
C ALA A 105 -13.91 35.58 -10.90
N ILE A 106 -12.74 36.17 -10.63
CA ILE A 106 -12.64 37.53 -10.04
C ILE A 106 -12.12 38.59 -11.03
N SER A 107 -11.60 38.19 -12.20
CA SER A 107 -11.00 39.16 -13.16
C SER A 107 -11.89 39.52 -14.36
N CYS A 108 -13.20 39.59 -14.18
CA CYS A 108 -14.10 40.28 -15.11
C CYS A 108 -15.12 41.13 -14.33
N ARG A 109 -14.62 42.06 -13.51
CA ARG A 109 -15.44 43.16 -13.02
C ARG A 109 -14.60 44.38 -12.67
N GLN A 110 -14.07 45.04 -13.70
CA GLN A 110 -13.86 46.50 -13.72
C GLN A 110 -14.11 46.99 -15.14
#